data_AF-A0A3A8ZC15-F1
#
_entry.id   AF-A0A3A8ZC15-F1
#
_cell.length_a   1.000
_cell.length_b   1.000
_cell.length_c   1.000
_cell.angle_alpha   90.00
_cell.angle_beta   90.00
_cell.angle_gamma   90.00
#
_symmetry.space_group_name_H-M   'P 1'
#
loop_
_entity.id
_entity.type
_entity.pdbx_description
1 polymer ?
#
loop_
_entity_poly.entity_id
_entity_poly.type
_entity_poly.pdbx_seq_one_letter_code
_entity_poly.pdbx_strand_id
1 'polypeptide(L)' 'LGVLADAMDSLLPEERELAMKVFGEDMSVYEYARVKGGNRRTLDFRKNKVMEKLRHFFRERGFDV' A
#
# COMPACT_ATOMS: atom_id res chain seq x y z
N LEU A 1 -16.27 8.12 -9.22
CA LEU A 1 -15.64 6.95 -8.58
C LEU A 1 -14.19 6.92 -9.07
N GLY A 2 -13.26 7.50 -8.31
CA GLY A 2 -11.88 7.70 -8.77
C GLY A 2 -10.87 8.00 -7.65
N VAL A 3 -11.35 8.40 -6.47
CA VAL A 3 -10.49 8.78 -5.33
C VAL A 3 -9.52 7.68 -4.91
N LEU A 4 -9.91 6.39 -4.98
CA LEU A 4 -8.98 5.29 -4.74
C LEU A 4 -7.92 5.18 -5.83
N ALA A 5 -8.28 5.36 -7.10
CA ALA A 5 -7.32 5.38 -8.19
C ALA A 5 -6.34 6.55 -8.03
N ASP A 6 -6.82 7.74 -7.69
CA ASP A 6 -5.99 8.91 -7.40
C ASP A 6 -5.07 8.68 -6.19
N ALA A 7 -5.56 7.99 -5.16
CA ALA A 7 -4.76 7.64 -3.98
C ALA A 7 -3.64 6.66 -4.35
N MET A 8 -3.96 5.64 -5.17
CA MET A 8 -2.97 4.71 -5.70
C MET A 8 -2.00 5.42 -6.65
N ASP A 9 -2.46 6.44 -7.38
CA ASP A 9 -1.66 7.30 -8.24
C ASP A 9 -0.65 8.18 -7.51
N SER A 10 -0.92 8.49 -6.25
CA SER A 10 0.00 9.22 -5.38
C SER A 10 1.17 8.37 -4.84
N LEU A 11 1.13 7.05 -4.99
CA LEU A 11 2.16 6.14 -4.48
C LEU A 11 3.33 5.98 -5.45
N LEU A 12 4.52 5.70 -4.91
CA LEU A 12 5.65 5.25 -5.73
C LEU A 12 5.32 3.90 -6.41
N PRO A 13 5.94 3.56 -7.56
CA PRO A 13 5.64 2.32 -8.28
C PRO A 13 5.72 1.06 -7.39
N GLU A 14 6.74 0.96 -6.56
CA GLU A 14 6.95 -0.19 -5.66
C GLU A 14 5.92 -0.22 -4.51
N GLU A 15 5.50 0.95 -4.04
CA GLU A 15 4.47 1.11 -3.01
C GLU A 15 3.10 0.75 -3.54
N ARG A 16 2.81 1.15 -4.78
CA ARG A 16 1.58 0.80 -5.48
C ARG A 16 1.51 -0.70 -5.76
N GLU A 17 2.60 -1.30 -6.22
CA GLU A 17 2.67 -2.75 -6.41
C GLU A 17 2.40 -3.49 -5.10
N LEU A 18 3.08 -3.09 -4.01
CA LEU A 18 2.85 -3.64 -2.69
C LEU A 18 1.39 -3.48 -2.26
N ALA A 19 0.79 -2.32 -2.50
CA ALA A 19 -0.60 -2.05 -2.16
C ALA A 19 -1.57 -2.92 -2.94
N MET A 20 -1.38 -3.06 -4.25
CA MET A 20 -2.20 -3.92 -5.10
C MET A 20 -2.12 -5.39 -4.68
N LYS A 21 -0.90 -5.91 -4.46
CA LYS A 21 -0.72 -7.30 -4.04
C LYS A 21 -1.29 -7.58 -2.66
N VAL A 22 -0.93 -6.76 -1.67
CA VAL A 22 -1.26 -7.06 -0.27
C VAL A 22 -2.67 -6.66 0.12
N PHE A 23 -3.17 -5.53 -0.37
CA PHE A 23 -4.52 -5.05 -0.02
C PHE A 23 -5.55 -5.35 -1.10
N GLY A 24 -5.18 -5.33 -2.38
CA GLY A 24 -6.10 -5.59 -3.49
C GLY A 24 -6.32 -7.07 -3.77
N GLU A 25 -5.26 -7.88 -3.72
CA GLU A 25 -5.31 -9.33 -3.96
C GLU A 25 -5.31 -10.16 -2.66
N ASP A 26 -5.33 -9.50 -1.50
CA ASP A 26 -5.25 -10.12 -0.15
C ASP A 26 -4.03 -11.05 0.04
N MET A 27 -2.94 -10.79 -0.70
CA MET A 27 -1.70 -11.55 -0.58
C MET A 27 -1.03 -11.25 0.76
N SER A 28 -0.60 -12.29 1.47
CA SER A 28 0.15 -12.08 2.70
C SER A 28 1.49 -11.37 2.44
N VAL A 29 1.91 -10.49 3.35
CA VAL A 29 3.25 -9.85 3.28
C VAL A 29 4.37 -10.89 3.23
N TYR A 30 4.17 -12.05 3.85
CA TYR A 30 5.12 -13.15 3.84
C TYR A 30 5.27 -13.76 2.44
N GLU A 31 4.15 -14.04 1.77
CA GLU A 31 4.15 -14.56 0.40
C GLU A 31 4.74 -13.54 -0.57
N TYR A 32 4.36 -12.28 -0.45
CA TYR A 32 4.96 -11.18 -1.22
C TYR A 32 6.48 -11.08 -1.00
N ALA A 33 6.94 -11.22 0.24
CA ALA A 33 8.37 -11.22 0.57
C ALA A 33 9.13 -12.37 -0.09
N ARG A 34 8.53 -13.57 -0.16
CA ARG A 34 9.12 -14.73 -0.83
C ARG A 34 9.24 -14.52 -2.34
N VAL A 35 8.21 -13.95 -2.97
CA VAL A 35 8.21 -13.70 -4.43
C VAL A 35 9.20 -12.60 -4.82
N LYS A 36 9.29 -11.51 -4.05
CA LYS A 36 10.17 -10.37 -4.34
C LYS A 36 11.59 -10.49 -3.81
N GLY A 37 11.89 -11.48 -2.95
CA GLY A 37 13.21 -11.67 -2.36
C GLY A 37 13.58 -10.64 -1.28
N GLY A 38 12.59 -10.08 -0.57
CA GLY A 38 12.79 -9.00 0.41
C GLY A 38 12.82 -9.46 1.88
N ASN A 39 13.43 -8.65 2.75
CA ASN A 39 13.36 -8.87 4.19
C ASN A 39 11.93 -8.57 4.70
N ARG A 40 11.31 -9.55 5.38
CA ARG A 40 9.95 -9.44 5.94
C ARG A 40 9.76 -8.18 6.81
N ARG A 41 10.72 -7.85 7.68
CA ARG A 41 10.62 -6.70 8.58
C ARG A 41 10.59 -5.39 7.80
N THR A 42 11.38 -5.30 6.75
CA THR A 42 11.40 -4.14 5.85
C THR A 42 10.08 -4.02 5.08
N LEU A 43 9.51 -5.13 4.62
CA LEU A 43 8.24 -5.12 3.89
C LEU A 43 7.05 -4.78 4.78
N ASP A 44 7.03 -5.25 6.02
CA ASP A 44 6.00 -4.88 6.99
C ASP A 44 6.05 -3.39 7.33
N PHE A 45 7.25 -2.84 7.51
CA PHE A 45 7.45 -1.39 7.66
C PHE A 45 6.95 -0.61 6.43
N ARG A 46 7.28 -1.05 5.22
CA ARG A 46 6.83 -0.42 3.97
C ARG A 46 5.31 -0.49 3.83
N LYS A 47 4.69 -1.63 4.16
CA LYS A 47 3.22 -1.78 4.17
C LYS A 47 2.57 -0.74 5.08
N ASN A 48 3.09 -0.58 6.30
CA ASN A 48 2.55 0.40 7.25
C ASN A 48 2.69 1.83 6.72
N LYS A 49 3.82 2.16 6.06
CA LYS A 49 4.03 3.46 5.43
C LYS A 49 3.06 3.73 4.28
N VAL A 50 2.79 2.74 3.43
CA VAL A 50 1.76 2.84 2.39
C VAL A 50 0.39 3.14 2.99
N MET A 51 0.02 2.44 4.07
CA MET A 51 -1.24 2.69 4.76
C MET A 51 -1.34 4.08 5.37
N GLU A 52 -0.25 4.59 5.95
CA GLU A 52 -0.19 5.98 6.44
C GLU A 52 -0.42 6.99 5.32
N LYS A 53 0.23 6.81 4.16
CA LYS A 53 0.07 7.68 3.00
C LYS A 53 -1.37 7.67 2.47
N LEU A 54 -1.96 6.49 2.31
CA LEU A 54 -3.34 6.35 1.86
C LEU A 54 -4.32 7.02 2.84
N ARG A 55 -4.20 6.75 4.15
CA ARG A 55 -5.04 7.42 5.16
C ARG A 55 -4.89 8.93 5.12
N HIS A 56 -3.66 9.43 4.99
CA HIS A 56 -3.40 10.85 4.88
C HIS A 56 -4.10 11.46 3.65
N PHE A 57 -3.94 10.84 2.49
CA PHE A 57 -4.57 11.27 1.23
C PHE A 57 -6.10 11.40 1.35
N PHE A 58 -6.74 10.42 2.00
CA PHE A 58 -8.18 10.40 2.22
C PHE A 58 -8.60 11.47 3.24
N ARG A 59 -7.88 11.63 4.35
CA ARG A 59 -8.16 12.67 5.36
C ARG A 59 -8.07 14.07 4.79
N GLU A 60 -7.08 14.36 3.95
CA GLU A 60 -6.95 15.65 3.26
C GLU A 60 -8.15 15.97 2.35
N ARG A 61 -8.89 14.95 1.91
CA ARG A 61 -10.09 15.08 1.08
C ARG A 61 -11.39 15.00 1.88
N GLY A 62 -11.30 15.03 3.20
CA GLY A 62 -12.45 15.04 4.11
C GLY A 62 -13.06 13.66 4.39
N PHE A 63 -12.36 12.57 4.07
CA PHE A 63 -12.78 11.22 4.44
C PHE A 63 -12.28 10.86 5.85
N ASP A 64 -13.13 10.23 6.65
CA ASP A 64 -12.78 9.70 7.98
C ASP A 64 -12.39 8.21 7.86
N VAL A 65 -11.06 7.94 7.92
CA VAL A 65 -10.42 6.62 7.71
C VAL A 65 -9.22 6.38 8.64
#